data_AF-A0A2M7LLB2-F1
#
_entry.id   AF-A0A2M7LLB2-F1
#
_cell.length_a   1.000
_cell.length_b   1.000
_cell.length_c   1.000
_cell.angle_alpha   90.00
_cell.angle_beta   90.00
_cell.angle_gamma   90.00
#
_symmetry.space_group_name_H-M   'P 1'
#
loop_
_entity.id
_entity.type
_entity.pdbx_description
1 polymer ?
#
loop_
_entity_poly.entity_id
_entity_poly.type
_entity_poly.pdbx_seq_one_letter_code
_entity_poly.pdbx_strand_id
1 'polypeptide(L)'
;MEQHPIPRQITSFEFKLIGFMTLKQFLYLVIFAPLGYIASVIFPLPFVNVLVGLAVAALGVALAFLPINDRPLDIWIRNIWKRLNSPTQFTYHKHNQPIALLQNLYFVSDPHHVMAHIESKQMLAAYLEKTKQTMPATPKKKQVQQAFSSPQSSQSVVMVPSTPIQTQTAQQIAQAYTSPVQEVPKAPPTTIAQGEHKPFFIGTIKNGKRIPLPGILIYVKNNQNIPVRLLKTNQHGIFATFNSLPSGEYLFEIKDPKSSYLFDTMKIAIKDINTKSIEFYSKELL
;
A
#
# COMPACT_ATOMS: atom_id res chain seq x y z
N MET A 1 7.01 3.95 35.08
CA MET A 1 6.57 3.87 33.67
C MET A 1 5.96 5.21 33.33
N GLU A 2 6.69 6.06 32.62
CA GLU A 2 6.12 7.34 32.20
C GLU A 2 5.14 7.11 31.05
N GLN A 3 3.90 7.51 31.26
CA GLN A 3 2.81 7.26 30.32
C GLN A 3 2.85 8.34 29.25
N HIS A 4 3.33 7.99 28.05
CA HIS A 4 3.28 8.90 26.93
C HIS A 4 1.83 9.21 26.52
N PRO A 5 1.50 10.48 26.20
CA PRO A 5 0.15 10.85 25.79
C PRO A 5 -0.24 10.13 24.49
N ILE A 6 -1.44 9.54 24.48
CA ILE A 6 -2.01 8.95 23.27
C ILE A 6 -2.45 10.10 22.34
N PRO A 7 -2.07 10.08 21.05
CA PRO A 7 -2.49 11.10 20.09
C PRO A 7 -4.02 11.15 19.99
N ARG A 8 -4.59 12.32 20.26
CA ARG A 8 -6.03 12.57 20.08
C ARG A 8 -6.30 12.92 18.61
N GLN A 9 -7.40 12.42 18.08
CA GLN A 9 -7.87 12.81 16.75
C GLN A 9 -8.35 14.26 16.79
N ILE A 10 -7.61 15.17 16.14
CA ILE A 10 -7.97 16.59 16.01
C ILE A 10 -8.90 16.87 14.82
N THR A 11 -9.24 15.85 14.03
CA THR A 11 -10.01 15.98 12.78
C THR A 11 -11.52 15.77 12.95
N SER A 12 -12.00 15.43 14.15
CA SER A 12 -13.43 15.19 14.41
C SER A 12 -14.17 16.50 14.71
N PHE A 13 -14.07 17.48 13.81
CA PHE A 13 -14.87 18.70 13.91
C PHE A 13 -16.22 18.48 13.21
N GLU A 14 -17.30 18.47 13.98
CA GLU A 14 -18.65 18.49 13.41
C GLU A 14 -19.07 19.95 13.15
N PHE A 15 -19.54 20.22 11.94
CA PHE A 15 -20.06 21.53 11.58
C PHE A 15 -21.29 21.88 12.43
N LYS A 16 -21.15 22.96 13.21
CA LYS A 16 -22.25 23.58 13.96
C LYS A 16 -22.90 24.64 13.08
N LEU A 17 -24.18 24.48 12.77
CA LEU A 17 -24.94 25.40 11.91
C LEU A 17 -25.39 26.64 12.69
N ILE A 18 -26.03 26.43 13.84
CA ILE A 18 -26.61 27.47 14.68
C ILE A 18 -26.16 27.22 16.12
N GLY A 19 -25.38 28.15 16.68
CA GLY A 19 -24.85 28.04 18.03
C GLY A 19 -24.05 26.75 18.25
N PHE A 20 -24.54 25.88 19.14
CA PHE A 20 -23.90 24.60 19.47
C PHE A 20 -24.44 23.41 18.67
N MET A 21 -25.46 23.61 17.82
CA MET A 21 -26.16 22.53 17.12
C MET A 21 -25.55 22.20 15.76
N THR A 22 -25.47 20.91 15.45
CA THR A 22 -25.09 20.44 14.11
C THR A 22 -26.24 20.60 13.11
N LEU A 23 -25.93 20.58 11.81
CA LEU A 23 -26.94 20.63 10.74
C LEU A 23 -28.04 19.56 10.93
N LYS A 24 -27.67 18.36 11.37
CA LYS A 24 -28.62 17.26 11.59
C LYS A 24 -29.56 17.53 12.77
N GLN A 25 -29.00 18.02 13.88
CA GLN A 25 -29.78 18.38 15.07
C GLN A 25 -30.79 19.49 14.77
N PHE A 26 -30.37 20.49 13.99
CA PHE A 26 -31.28 21.54 13.52
C PHE A 26 -32.40 20.97 12.65
N LEU A 27 -32.08 20.09 11.71
CA LEU A 27 -33.06 19.48 10.83
C LEU A 27 -34.11 18.67 11.59
N TYR A 28 -33.72 17.96 12.67
CA TYR A 28 -34.69 17.27 13.53
C TYR A 28 -35.69 18.23 14.15
N LEU A 29 -35.25 19.37 14.68
CA LEU A 29 -36.19 20.35 15.26
C LEU A 29 -37.13 20.95 14.20
N VAL A 30 -36.58 21.31 13.04
CA VAL A 30 -37.36 21.91 11.93
C VAL A 30 -38.41 20.95 11.38
N ILE A 31 -38.17 19.64 11.41
CA ILE A 31 -39.13 18.63 10.94
C ILE A 31 -40.15 18.29 12.04
N PHE A 32 -39.69 18.02 13.27
CA PHE A 32 -40.58 17.50 14.31
C PHE A 32 -41.44 18.58 14.99
N ALA A 33 -41.03 19.85 14.97
CA ALA A 33 -41.87 20.94 15.48
C ALA A 33 -43.18 21.11 14.67
N PRO A 34 -43.15 21.28 13.33
CA PRO A 34 -44.38 21.34 12.54
C PRO A 34 -45.11 20.00 12.51
N LEU A 35 -44.40 18.87 12.53
CA LEU A 35 -45.03 17.54 12.61
C LEU A 35 -45.83 17.39 13.92
N GLY A 36 -45.31 17.87 15.05
CA GLY A 36 -46.01 17.89 16.33
C GLY A 36 -47.24 18.78 16.30
N TYR A 37 -47.15 19.96 15.69
CA TYR A 37 -48.31 20.83 15.48
C TYR A 37 -49.38 20.16 14.62
N ILE A 38 -49.00 19.57 13.48
CA ILE A 38 -49.90 18.85 12.59
C ILE A 38 -50.56 17.68 13.33
N ALA A 39 -49.79 16.92 14.10
CA ALA A 39 -50.32 15.83 14.93
C ALA A 39 -51.35 16.35 15.95
N SER A 40 -51.13 17.52 16.55
CA SER A 40 -52.12 18.12 17.46
C SER A 40 -53.43 18.57 16.79
N VAL A 41 -53.42 18.76 15.47
CA VAL A 41 -54.61 19.16 14.69
C VAL A 41 -55.36 17.95 14.15
N ILE A 42 -54.68 16.86 13.80
CA ILE A 42 -55.29 15.65 13.22
C ILE A 42 -56.13 14.86 14.24
N PHE A 43 -55.72 14.86 15.51
CA PHE A 43 -56.42 14.12 16.55
C PHE A 43 -57.62 14.93 17.10
N PRO A 44 -58.87 14.45 16.98
CA PRO A 44 -60.07 15.22 17.33
C PRO A 44 -60.43 15.18 18.82
N LEU A 45 -59.67 14.44 19.64
CA LEU A 45 -59.92 14.29 21.07
C LEU A 45 -59.28 15.46 21.85
N PRO A 46 -60.05 16.26 22.61
CA PRO A 46 -59.49 17.30 23.46
C PRO A 46 -58.56 16.67 24.51
N PHE A 47 -57.50 17.39 24.89
CA PHE A 47 -56.38 16.96 25.76
C PHE A 47 -55.42 15.94 25.14
N VAL A 48 -55.92 14.89 24.49
CA VAL A 48 -55.08 13.86 23.86
C VAL A 48 -54.30 14.46 22.68
N ASN A 49 -54.92 15.37 21.92
CA ASN A 49 -54.30 16.02 20.79
C ASN A 49 -53.05 16.85 21.17
N VAL A 50 -53.12 17.61 22.27
CA VAL A 50 -51.98 18.37 22.82
C VAL A 50 -50.90 17.42 23.31
N LEU A 51 -51.27 16.33 24.01
CA LEU A 51 -50.31 15.36 24.52
C LEU A 51 -49.56 14.64 23.39
N VAL A 52 -50.26 14.25 22.33
CA VAL A 52 -49.66 13.62 21.14
C VAL A 52 -48.75 14.61 20.41
N GLY A 53 -49.20 15.84 20.18
CA GLY A 53 -48.38 16.87 19.54
C GLY A 53 -47.10 17.17 20.33
N LEU A 54 -47.22 17.26 21.67
CA LEU A 54 -46.08 17.46 22.56
C LEU A 54 -45.15 16.24 22.58
N ALA A 55 -45.67 15.02 22.57
CA ALA A 55 -44.85 13.82 22.50
C ALA A 55 -44.03 13.74 21.20
N VAL A 56 -44.64 14.09 20.06
CA VAL A 56 -43.94 14.14 18.76
C VAL A 56 -42.88 15.24 18.75
N ALA A 57 -43.18 16.43 19.26
CA ALA A 57 -42.20 17.51 19.36
C ALA A 57 -41.04 17.15 20.31
N ALA A 58 -41.34 16.55 21.46
CA ALA A 58 -40.36 16.09 22.44
C ALA A 58 -39.44 15.00 21.87
N LEU A 59 -39.96 14.12 21.02
CA LEU A 59 -39.14 13.12 20.31
C LEU A 59 -38.11 13.79 19.40
N GLY A 60 -38.48 14.86 18.70
CA GLY A 60 -37.54 15.66 17.90
C GLY A 60 -36.41 16.28 18.72
N VAL A 61 -36.75 16.82 19.90
CA VAL A 61 -35.78 17.36 20.87
C VAL A 61 -34.86 16.27 21.40
N ALA A 62 -35.40 15.10 21.75
CA ALA A 62 -34.61 13.96 22.22
C ALA A 62 -33.62 13.49 21.14
N LEU A 63 -34.06 13.36 19.88
CA LEU A 63 -33.17 13.00 18.77
C LEU A 63 -32.05 14.02 18.54
N ALA A 64 -32.31 15.31 18.77
CA ALA A 64 -31.33 16.36 18.60
C ALA A 64 -30.30 16.43 19.76
N PHE A 65 -30.73 16.28 21.01
CA PHE A 65 -29.91 16.67 22.17
C PHE A 65 -29.62 15.56 23.17
N LEU A 66 -30.21 14.37 23.06
CA LEU A 66 -30.05 13.32 24.07
C LEU A 66 -29.03 12.25 23.60
N PRO A 67 -27.73 12.38 23.94
CA PRO A 67 -26.77 11.33 23.65
C PRO A 67 -26.94 10.14 24.62
N ILE A 68 -26.69 8.93 24.12
CA ILE A 68 -26.65 7.69 24.90
C ILE A 68 -25.26 7.07 24.73
N ASN A 69 -24.50 6.92 25.81
CA ASN A 69 -23.14 6.37 25.81
C ASN A 69 -22.21 7.07 24.80
N ASP A 70 -22.19 8.42 24.84
CA ASP A 70 -21.41 9.28 23.94
C ASP A 70 -21.76 9.13 22.45
N ARG A 71 -22.95 8.60 22.12
CA ARG A 71 -23.45 8.49 20.75
C ARG A 71 -24.76 9.25 20.60
N PRO A 72 -24.98 9.91 19.46
CA PRO A 72 -26.27 10.55 19.21
C PRO A 72 -27.37 9.49 19.06
N LEU A 73 -28.59 9.87 19.48
CA LEU A 73 -29.72 8.96 19.64
C LEU A 73 -30.12 8.29 18.32
N ASP A 74 -30.00 9.00 17.20
CA ASP A 74 -30.30 8.51 15.85
C ASP A 74 -29.44 7.28 15.49
N ILE A 75 -28.13 7.35 15.72
CA ILE A 75 -27.18 6.26 15.48
C ILE A 75 -27.50 5.11 16.43
N TRP A 76 -27.82 5.42 17.68
CA TRP A 76 -28.17 4.43 18.68
C TRP A 76 -29.42 3.64 18.28
N ILE A 77 -30.52 4.31 17.89
CA ILE A 77 -31.75 3.66 17.39
C ILE A 77 -31.44 2.81 16.16
N ARG A 78 -30.73 3.36 15.17
CA ARG A 78 -30.39 2.64 13.93
C ARG A 78 -29.64 1.35 14.23
N ASN A 79 -28.67 1.42 15.15
CA ASN A 79 -27.87 0.27 15.55
C ASN A 79 -28.69 -0.76 16.32
N ILE A 80 -29.60 -0.33 17.18
CA ILE A 80 -30.52 -1.22 17.89
C ILE A 80 -31.47 -1.91 16.93
N TRP A 81 -32.08 -1.17 16.01
CA TRP A 81 -32.96 -1.75 15.01
C TRP A 81 -32.23 -2.77 14.14
N LYS A 82 -31.00 -2.43 13.71
CA LYS A 82 -30.14 -3.35 12.97
C LYS A 82 -29.80 -4.59 13.81
N ARG A 83 -29.54 -4.41 15.11
CA ARG A 83 -29.16 -5.50 16.01
C ARG A 83 -30.32 -6.44 16.31
N LEU A 84 -31.52 -5.92 16.53
CA LEU A 84 -32.73 -6.71 16.79
C LEU A 84 -33.10 -7.58 15.59
N ASN A 85 -32.87 -7.10 14.37
CA ASN A 85 -33.18 -7.82 13.14
C ASN A 85 -32.02 -8.62 12.56
N SER A 86 -30.80 -8.48 13.11
CA SER A 86 -29.63 -9.24 12.64
C SER A 86 -29.52 -10.58 13.37
N PRO A 87 -29.11 -11.66 12.69
CA PRO A 87 -28.81 -12.92 13.36
C PRO A 87 -27.67 -12.72 14.39
N THR A 88 -27.77 -13.44 15.51
CA THR A 88 -26.74 -13.46 16.57
C THR A 88 -25.50 -14.25 16.19
N GLN A 89 -25.57 -15.05 15.13
CA GLN A 89 -24.44 -15.83 14.63
C GLN A 89 -23.60 -14.99 13.65
N PHE A 90 -22.36 -14.72 14.03
CA PHE A 90 -21.36 -14.11 13.17
C PHE A 90 -20.43 -15.20 12.64
N THR A 91 -20.39 -15.39 11.32
CA THR A 91 -19.39 -16.24 10.68
C THR A 91 -18.21 -15.39 10.23
N TYR A 92 -17.01 -15.83 10.59
CA TYR A 92 -15.79 -15.16 10.19
C TYR A 92 -15.57 -15.33 8.68
N HIS A 93 -15.51 -14.21 7.96
CA HIS A 93 -15.13 -14.18 6.56
C HIS A 93 -13.76 -13.50 6.43
N LYS A 94 -12.77 -14.28 5.98
CA LYS A 94 -11.41 -13.82 5.79
C LYS A 94 -11.31 -12.97 4.53
N HIS A 95 -11.52 -11.67 4.64
CA HIS A 95 -11.32 -10.72 3.54
C HIS A 95 -9.87 -10.28 3.43
N ASN A 96 -8.97 -11.26 3.32
CA ASN A 96 -7.55 -11.01 3.11
C ASN A 96 -7.33 -11.13 1.61
N GLN A 97 -6.99 -10.01 0.96
CA GLN A 97 -6.47 -10.08 -0.40
C GLN A 97 -5.25 -11.03 -0.37
N PRO A 98 -5.18 -12.03 -1.26
CA PRO A 98 -3.99 -12.87 -1.34
C PRO A 98 -2.77 -11.99 -1.57
N ILE A 99 -1.62 -12.35 -1.01
CA ILE A 99 -0.38 -11.59 -1.15
C ILE A 99 -0.16 -11.31 -2.65
N ALA A 100 0.22 -10.09 -3.02
CA ALA A 100 0.34 -9.66 -4.43
C ALA A 100 1.24 -10.58 -5.29
N LEU A 101 2.14 -11.32 -4.64
CA LEU A 101 2.96 -12.37 -5.22
C LEU A 101 2.14 -13.54 -5.79
N LEU A 102 1.04 -13.92 -5.14
CA LEU A 102 0.13 -14.98 -5.60
C LEU A 102 -0.88 -14.47 -6.63
N GLN A 103 -1.16 -13.17 -6.65
CA GLN A 103 -2.06 -12.56 -7.63
C GLN A 103 -1.40 -12.42 -9.01
N ASN A 104 -0.07 -12.25 -9.03
CA ASN A 104 0.73 -12.09 -10.25
C ASN A 104 1.60 -13.31 -10.52
N LEU A 105 1.04 -14.52 -10.34
CA LEU A 105 1.66 -15.73 -10.89
C LEU A 105 1.35 -15.77 -12.39
N TYR A 106 2.08 -14.98 -13.17
CA TYR A 106 2.14 -15.20 -14.62
C TYR A 106 3.12 -16.33 -14.84
N PHE A 107 2.65 -17.46 -15.36
CA PHE A 107 3.53 -18.42 -16.00
C PHE A 107 4.16 -17.67 -17.16
N VAL A 108 5.43 -17.30 -16.98
CA VAL A 108 6.26 -16.70 -18.02
C VAL A 108 6.37 -17.74 -19.12
N SER A 109 5.44 -17.73 -20.07
CA SER A 109 5.53 -18.44 -21.34
C SER A 109 6.54 -17.73 -22.24
N ASP A 110 7.68 -17.29 -21.71
CA ASP A 110 8.70 -16.64 -22.52
C ASP A 110 9.26 -17.73 -23.44
N PRO A 111 9.03 -17.64 -24.76
CA PRO A 111 9.52 -18.64 -25.69
C PRO A 111 11.04 -18.79 -25.55
N HIS A 112 11.74 -17.72 -25.16
CA HIS A 112 13.17 -17.70 -24.95
C HIS A 112 13.63 -18.55 -23.74
N HIS A 113 12.90 -18.54 -22.61
CA HIS A 113 13.24 -19.40 -21.47
C HIS A 113 12.96 -20.88 -21.76
N VAL A 114 11.88 -21.18 -22.49
CA VAL A 114 11.56 -22.53 -22.93
C VAL A 114 12.60 -23.02 -23.96
N MET A 115 13.01 -22.16 -24.90
CA MET A 115 14.05 -22.46 -25.87
C MET A 115 15.43 -22.65 -25.22
N ALA A 116 15.80 -21.84 -24.23
CA ALA A 116 17.04 -22.04 -23.47
C ALA A 116 17.06 -23.38 -22.71
N HIS A 117 15.91 -23.83 -22.20
CA HIS A 117 15.79 -25.17 -21.63
C HIS A 117 15.92 -26.27 -22.71
N ILE A 118 15.35 -26.08 -23.90
CA ILE A 118 15.45 -27.05 -24.99
C ILE A 118 16.89 -27.13 -25.52
N GLU A 119 17.54 -25.99 -25.73
CA GLU A 119 18.93 -25.89 -26.19
C GLU A 119 19.90 -26.51 -25.19
N SER A 120 19.75 -26.20 -23.88
CA SER A 120 20.58 -26.84 -22.84
C SER A 120 20.41 -28.36 -22.80
N LYS A 121 19.19 -28.89 -23.01
CA LYS A 121 18.96 -30.34 -23.13
C LYS A 121 19.65 -30.94 -24.36
N GLN A 122 19.59 -30.27 -25.51
CA GLN A 122 20.25 -30.72 -26.74
C GLN A 122 21.77 -30.69 -26.62
N MET A 123 22.33 -29.61 -26.05
CA MET A 123 23.76 -29.50 -25.79
C MET A 123 24.25 -30.58 -24.82
N LEU A 124 23.49 -30.87 -23.77
CA LEU A 124 23.80 -31.96 -22.84
C LEU A 124 23.77 -33.32 -23.56
N ALA A 125 22.76 -33.57 -24.39
CA ALA A 125 22.66 -34.81 -25.17
C ALA A 125 23.86 -34.96 -26.12
N ALA A 126 24.19 -33.92 -26.88
CA ALA A 126 25.35 -33.89 -27.78
C ALA A 126 26.67 -34.09 -27.02
N TYR A 127 26.81 -33.47 -25.84
CA TYR A 127 27.97 -33.67 -24.97
C TYR A 127 28.07 -35.12 -24.48
N LEU A 128 26.96 -35.72 -24.04
CA LEU A 128 26.92 -37.11 -23.60
C LEU A 128 27.23 -38.08 -24.75
N GLU A 129 26.75 -37.83 -25.97
CA GLU A 129 27.07 -38.62 -27.16
C GLU A 129 28.54 -38.51 -27.54
N LYS A 130 29.09 -37.29 -27.54
CA LYS A 130 30.52 -37.04 -27.78
C LYS A 130 31.40 -37.72 -26.71
N THR A 131 30.94 -37.75 -25.46
CA THR A 131 31.66 -38.36 -24.33
C THR A 131 31.51 -39.89 -24.26
N LYS A 132 30.50 -40.47 -24.94
CA LYS A 132 30.27 -41.93 -24.97
C LYS A 132 31.36 -42.70 -25.72
N GLN A 133 32.23 -42.06 -26.51
CA GLN A 133 33.22 -42.75 -27.34
C GLN A 133 34.64 -42.88 -26.74
N THR A 134 34.94 -42.37 -25.54
CA THR A 134 36.34 -42.37 -25.02
C THR A 134 36.50 -42.79 -23.55
N MET A 135 35.66 -43.69 -23.04
CA MET A 135 35.93 -44.32 -21.73
C MET A 135 36.04 -45.84 -21.84
N PRO A 136 37.25 -46.44 -21.68
CA PRO A 136 37.36 -47.87 -21.49
C PRO A 136 36.60 -48.28 -20.23
N ALA A 137 35.76 -49.31 -20.34
CA ALA A 137 34.90 -49.78 -19.26
C ALA A 137 35.72 -50.24 -18.04
N THR A 138 35.91 -49.34 -17.08
CA THR A 138 36.64 -49.64 -15.83
C THR A 138 35.67 -50.23 -14.79
N PRO A 139 36.06 -51.24 -13.99
CA PRO A 139 35.18 -51.93 -13.03
C PRO A 139 34.48 -51.02 -12.01
N LYS A 140 35.01 -49.82 -11.73
CA LYS A 140 34.38 -48.82 -10.85
C LYS A 140 33.01 -48.33 -11.35
N LYS A 141 32.75 -48.35 -12.66
CA LYS A 141 31.48 -47.85 -13.23
C LYS A 141 30.29 -48.79 -12.91
N LYS A 142 30.54 -50.10 -12.75
CA LYS A 142 29.51 -51.08 -12.37
C LYS A 142 29.02 -50.91 -10.92
N GLN A 143 29.91 -50.55 -9.99
CA GLN A 143 29.52 -50.29 -8.59
C GLN A 143 28.67 -49.03 -8.44
N VAL A 144 28.98 -47.95 -9.17
CA VAL A 144 28.20 -46.70 -9.11
C VAL A 144 26.80 -46.91 -9.67
N GLN A 145 26.63 -47.70 -10.73
CA GLN A 145 25.33 -48.01 -11.31
C GLN A 145 24.44 -48.89 -10.41
N GLN A 146 25.03 -49.75 -9.58
CA GLN A 146 24.30 -50.53 -8.55
C GLN A 146 23.89 -49.69 -7.33
N ALA A 147 24.60 -48.60 -7.04
CA ALA A 147 24.24 -47.68 -5.95
C ALA A 147 23.03 -46.78 -6.30
N PHE A 148 22.79 -46.50 -7.59
CA PHE A 148 21.65 -45.67 -8.03
C PHE A 148 20.35 -46.46 -8.25
N SER A 149 20.39 -47.79 -8.34
CA SER A 149 19.21 -48.64 -8.55
C SER A 149 18.58 -49.17 -7.26
N SER A 150 19.15 -48.85 -6.09
CA SER A 150 18.57 -49.17 -4.78
C SER A 150 17.81 -47.94 -4.25
N PRO A 151 16.47 -47.98 -4.12
CA PRO A 151 15.72 -46.90 -3.49
C PRO A 151 15.99 -46.94 -1.99
N GLN A 152 16.99 -46.17 -1.53
CA GLN A 152 17.23 -46.01 -0.11
C GLN A 152 16.19 -45.05 0.48
N SER A 153 15.09 -45.63 0.95
CA SER A 153 14.16 -45.05 1.90
C SER A 153 14.88 -44.82 3.23
N SER A 154 15.38 -43.61 3.46
CA SER A 154 15.59 -42.99 4.80
C SER A 154 16.31 -41.64 4.64
N GLN A 155 15.58 -40.60 4.26
CA GLN A 155 15.95 -39.26 4.69
C GLN A 155 15.38 -39.06 6.10
N SER A 156 16.15 -39.49 7.09
CA SER A 156 15.97 -39.01 8.46
C SER A 156 16.26 -37.51 8.44
N VAL A 157 15.25 -36.70 8.74
CA VAL A 157 15.42 -35.28 9.02
C VAL A 157 16.37 -35.16 10.19
N VAL A 158 17.61 -34.73 9.94
CA VAL A 158 18.54 -34.36 11.01
C VAL A 158 18.00 -33.07 11.62
N MET A 159 17.34 -33.23 12.77
CA MET A 159 16.96 -32.14 13.65
C MET A 159 18.26 -31.56 14.23
N VAL A 160 18.63 -30.37 13.75
CA VAL A 160 19.77 -29.63 14.30
C VAL A 160 19.37 -29.12 15.69
N PRO A 161 20.13 -29.41 16.76
CA PRO A 161 19.82 -28.87 18.07
C PRO A 161 19.99 -27.35 18.06
N SER A 162 18.93 -26.65 18.43
CA SER A 162 18.91 -25.20 18.60
C SER A 162 19.73 -24.80 19.82
N THR A 163 20.92 -24.27 19.60
CA THR A 163 21.68 -23.53 20.61
C THR A 163 21.00 -22.18 20.85
N PRO A 164 20.72 -21.77 22.10
CA PRO A 164 20.15 -20.46 22.38
C PRO A 164 21.21 -19.37 22.13
N ILE A 165 20.96 -18.49 21.16
CA ILE A 165 21.76 -17.29 20.94
C ILE A 165 21.35 -16.26 22.01
N GLN A 166 22.26 -16.02 22.95
CA GLN A 166 22.17 -14.88 23.87
C GLN A 166 22.32 -13.58 23.08
N THR A 167 21.35 -12.70 23.20
CA THR A 167 21.33 -11.37 22.61
C THR A 167 22.12 -10.41 23.51
N GLN A 168 23.39 -10.18 23.21
CA GLN A 168 24.17 -9.11 23.85
C GLN A 168 25.01 -8.36 22.83
N THR A 169 24.38 -7.52 22.00
CA THR A 169 25.09 -6.42 21.30
C THR A 169 24.16 -5.30 20.79
N ALA A 170 23.02 -5.06 21.43
CA ALA A 170 22.08 -4.00 21.00
C ALA A 170 22.12 -2.72 21.86
N GLN A 171 23.13 -2.55 22.72
CA GLN A 171 23.18 -1.43 23.67
C GLN A 171 24.36 -0.45 23.49
N GLN A 172 25.23 -0.62 22.48
CA GLN A 172 26.39 0.28 22.28
C GLN A 172 26.25 1.29 21.13
N ILE A 173 25.15 1.32 20.37
CA ILE A 173 24.96 2.30 19.28
C ILE A 173 24.03 3.46 19.68
N ALA A 174 23.41 3.41 20.87
CA ALA A 174 22.44 4.41 21.32
C ALA A 174 23.04 5.68 21.97
N GLN A 175 24.37 5.88 21.96
CA GLN A 175 25.01 7.03 22.63
C GLN A 175 25.66 8.06 21.67
N ALA A 176 25.53 7.93 20.36
CA ALA A 176 26.23 8.82 19.41
C ALA A 176 25.43 10.04 18.88
N TYR A 177 24.19 10.28 19.34
CA TYR A 177 23.42 11.46 18.89
C TYR A 177 22.71 12.16 20.05
N THR A 178 23.47 12.78 20.94
CA THR A 178 22.97 13.86 21.80
C THR A 178 23.71 15.15 21.48
N SER A 179 23.29 15.80 20.40
CA SER A 179 23.54 17.23 20.22
C SER A 179 22.25 17.97 20.56
N PRO A 180 22.28 19.02 21.39
CA PRO A 180 21.11 19.84 21.66
C PRO A 180 20.76 20.64 20.41
N VAL A 181 19.59 20.38 19.81
CA VAL A 181 19.04 21.22 18.75
C VAL A 181 18.44 22.46 19.40
N GLN A 182 19.06 23.62 19.15
CA GLN A 182 18.47 24.91 19.44
C GLN A 182 17.14 25.09 18.69
N GLU A 183 16.14 25.55 19.42
CA GLU A 183 14.78 25.80 18.97
C GLU A 183 14.76 26.93 17.91
N VAL A 184 14.44 26.58 16.66
CA VAL A 184 14.12 27.56 15.62
C VAL A 184 12.63 27.88 15.70
N PRO A 185 12.22 29.16 15.77
CA PRO A 185 10.80 29.53 15.84
C PRO A 185 10.02 29.01 14.63
N LYS A 186 8.99 28.22 14.91
CA LYS A 186 8.11 27.61 13.90
C LYS A 186 7.12 28.65 13.38
N ALA A 187 7.32 29.12 12.15
CA ALA A 187 6.30 29.87 11.42
C ALA A 187 5.04 28.99 11.20
N PRO A 188 3.83 29.57 11.19
CA PRO A 188 2.59 28.82 11.09
C PRO A 188 2.46 28.06 9.77
N PRO A 189 1.88 26.85 9.75
CA PRO A 189 1.68 26.09 8.53
C PRO A 189 0.61 26.74 7.67
N THR A 190 0.99 27.23 6.49
CA THR A 190 0.06 27.60 5.42
C THR A 190 -0.68 26.35 4.96
N THR A 191 -2.00 26.36 5.19
CA THR A 191 -2.99 25.42 4.64
C THR A 191 -2.82 25.30 3.12
N ILE A 192 -2.47 24.12 2.61
CA ILE A 192 -2.65 23.78 1.19
C ILE A 192 -3.86 22.86 1.09
N ALA A 193 -4.89 23.38 0.42
CA ALA A 193 -6.15 22.73 0.13
C ALA A 193 -5.98 21.41 -0.66
N GLN A 194 -6.90 20.48 -0.42
CA GLN A 194 -7.08 19.26 -1.22
C GLN A 194 -7.33 19.63 -2.68
N GLY A 195 -6.31 19.48 -3.51
CA GLY A 195 -6.39 19.39 -4.98
C GLY A 195 -5.99 17.98 -5.42
N GLU A 196 -6.47 17.56 -6.59
CA GLU A 196 -6.11 16.29 -7.24
C GLU A 196 -4.62 15.94 -7.05
N HIS A 197 -4.30 14.72 -6.63
CA HIS A 197 -2.92 14.23 -6.53
C HIS A 197 -2.33 14.00 -7.94
N LYS A 198 -2.16 15.09 -8.70
CA LYS A 198 -1.50 15.06 -10.00
C LYS A 198 0.01 14.93 -9.78
N PRO A 199 0.69 13.97 -10.42
CA PRO A 199 2.14 13.89 -10.34
C PRO A 199 2.78 15.15 -10.95
N PHE A 200 3.82 15.66 -10.31
CA PHE A 200 4.63 16.78 -10.76
C PHE A 200 5.35 16.47 -12.09
N PHE A 201 5.83 15.24 -12.26
CA PHE A 201 6.13 14.66 -13.58
C PHE A 201 6.00 13.14 -13.55
N ILE A 202 5.83 12.56 -14.73
CA ILE A 202 5.71 11.12 -14.98
C ILE A 202 6.66 10.71 -16.09
N GLY A 203 7.13 9.46 -16.05
CA GLY A 203 7.84 8.87 -17.17
C GLY A 203 7.76 7.36 -17.22
N THR A 204 8.24 6.79 -18.31
CA THR A 204 8.21 5.35 -18.59
C THR A 204 9.58 4.85 -19.04
N ILE A 205 9.97 3.67 -18.58
CA ILE A 205 11.19 2.96 -18.98
C ILE A 205 10.81 1.71 -19.75
N LYS A 206 11.38 1.56 -20.95
CA LYS A 206 11.17 0.42 -21.85
C LYS A 206 12.50 -0.14 -22.34
N ASN A 207 12.51 -1.36 -22.87
CA ASN A 207 13.66 -1.88 -23.61
C ASN A 207 13.64 -1.48 -25.10
N GLY A 208 14.63 -1.89 -25.90
CA GLY A 208 14.70 -1.60 -27.33
C GLY A 208 13.50 -2.17 -28.11
N LYS A 209 12.87 -3.23 -27.59
CA LYS A 209 11.63 -3.83 -28.13
C LYS A 209 10.34 -3.13 -27.65
N ARG A 210 10.45 -1.96 -27.00
CA ARG A 210 9.33 -1.18 -26.40
C ARG A 210 8.57 -1.90 -25.28
N ILE A 211 9.16 -2.93 -24.67
CA ILE A 211 8.59 -3.66 -23.54
C ILE A 211 8.89 -2.87 -22.26
N PRO A 212 7.90 -2.58 -21.40
CA PRO A 212 8.10 -1.86 -20.15
C PRO A 212 8.99 -2.63 -19.16
N LEU A 213 9.87 -1.92 -18.45
CA LEU A 213 10.84 -2.52 -17.53
C LEU A 213 10.54 -2.18 -16.06
N PRO A 214 10.10 -3.16 -15.24
CA PRO A 214 9.77 -2.93 -13.85
C PRO A 214 10.98 -3.02 -12.91
N GLY A 215 10.93 -2.27 -11.81
CA GLY A 215 11.94 -2.31 -10.74
C GLY A 215 13.26 -1.60 -11.04
N ILE A 216 13.32 -0.81 -12.12
CA ILE A 216 14.46 0.00 -12.50
C ILE A 216 14.54 1.24 -11.59
N LEU A 217 15.75 1.62 -11.16
CA LEU A 217 16.01 2.76 -10.30
C LEU A 217 16.42 3.99 -11.12
N ILE A 218 15.86 5.15 -10.79
CA ILE A 218 16.16 6.43 -11.43
C ILE A 218 16.67 7.40 -10.38
N TYR A 219 17.93 7.81 -10.53
CA TYR A 219 18.54 8.86 -9.73
C TYR A 219 18.36 10.18 -10.46
N VAL A 220 17.63 11.11 -9.84
CA VAL A 220 17.51 12.50 -10.32
C VAL A 220 18.52 13.33 -9.56
N LYS A 221 19.52 13.85 -10.26
CA LYS A 221 20.64 14.59 -9.69
C LYS A 221 20.61 16.05 -10.12
N ASN A 222 21.06 16.94 -9.24
CA ASN A 222 21.20 18.36 -9.55
C ASN A 222 22.45 18.63 -10.42
N ASN A 223 22.68 19.90 -10.77
CA ASN A 223 23.85 20.35 -11.54
C ASN A 223 25.21 20.06 -10.87
N GLN A 224 25.22 19.77 -9.56
CA GLN A 224 26.40 19.39 -8.79
C GLN A 224 26.57 17.87 -8.71
N ASN A 225 25.79 17.10 -9.48
CA ASN A 225 25.78 15.63 -9.51
C ASN A 225 25.35 14.96 -8.18
N ILE A 226 24.68 15.72 -7.31
CA ILE A 226 24.14 15.22 -6.03
C ILE A 226 22.72 14.67 -6.28
N PRO A 227 22.42 13.43 -5.88
CA PRO A 227 21.08 12.87 -6.02
C PRO A 227 20.10 13.59 -5.11
N VAL A 228 19.13 14.27 -5.70
CA VAL A 228 18.05 14.96 -4.99
C VAL A 228 16.80 14.08 -4.87
N ARG A 229 16.65 13.07 -5.75
CA ARG A 229 15.58 12.07 -5.69
C ARG A 229 16.03 10.70 -6.20
N LEU A 230 15.39 9.67 -5.65
CA LEU A 230 15.44 8.30 -6.12
C LEU A 230 14.03 7.81 -6.41
N LEU A 231 13.79 7.35 -7.64
CA LEU A 231 12.51 6.82 -8.08
C LEU A 231 12.69 5.36 -8.51
N LYS A 232 11.59 4.59 -8.50
CA LYS A 232 11.58 3.19 -8.94
C LYS A 232 10.39 2.95 -9.87
N THR A 233 10.59 2.19 -10.95
CA THR A 233 9.50 1.84 -11.87
C THR A 233 8.56 0.77 -11.29
N ASN A 234 7.27 0.90 -11.59
CA ASN A 234 6.25 -0.10 -11.28
C ASN A 234 6.20 -1.23 -12.34
N GLN A 235 5.22 -2.14 -12.24
CA GLN A 235 5.04 -3.28 -13.17
C GLN A 235 4.85 -2.87 -14.64
N HIS A 236 4.40 -1.64 -14.89
CA HIS A 236 4.22 -1.09 -16.25
C HIS A 236 5.41 -0.25 -16.71
N GLY A 237 6.54 -0.30 -16.00
CA GLY A 237 7.72 0.51 -16.32
C GLY A 237 7.54 2.01 -16.03
N ILE A 238 6.47 2.41 -15.33
CA ILE A 238 6.13 3.80 -15.06
C ILE A 238 6.75 4.25 -13.74
N PHE A 239 7.27 5.47 -13.70
CA PHE A 239 7.69 6.18 -12.48
C PHE A 239 7.06 7.58 -12.45
N ALA A 240 6.81 8.10 -11.24
CA ALA A 240 6.24 9.43 -11.05
C ALA A 240 6.76 10.06 -9.76
N THR A 241 6.74 11.39 -9.69
CA THR A 241 7.01 12.13 -8.47
C THR A 241 5.91 13.16 -8.24
N PHE A 242 5.48 13.34 -6.99
CA PHE A 242 4.37 14.24 -6.63
C PHE A 242 4.85 15.56 -6.02
N ASN A 243 5.96 15.52 -5.28
CA ASN A 243 6.56 16.72 -4.73
C ASN A 243 7.18 17.55 -5.85
N SER A 244 7.06 18.89 -5.80
CA SER A 244 7.67 19.78 -6.79
C SER A 244 9.20 19.81 -6.67
N LEU A 245 9.89 20.03 -7.79
CA LEU A 245 11.33 20.35 -7.81
C LEU A 245 11.51 21.79 -8.27
N PRO A 246 12.55 22.49 -7.79
CA PRO A 246 12.95 23.76 -8.35
C PRO A 246 13.16 23.65 -9.86
N SER A 247 12.71 24.65 -10.61
CA SER A 247 12.96 24.73 -12.05
C SER A 247 14.47 24.73 -12.33
N GLY A 248 14.92 23.87 -13.24
CA GLY A 248 16.34 23.70 -13.53
C GLY A 248 16.66 22.46 -14.35
N GLU A 249 17.92 22.33 -14.72
CA GLU A 249 18.46 21.14 -15.39
C GLU A 249 18.75 20.05 -14.36
N TYR A 250 18.29 18.83 -14.63
CA TYR A 250 18.56 17.67 -13.81
C TYR A 250 19.15 16.54 -14.63
N LEU A 251 20.10 15.84 -14.05
CA LEU A 251 20.72 14.65 -14.64
C LEU A 251 19.95 13.42 -14.18
N PHE A 252 19.43 12.65 -15.14
CA PHE A 252 18.72 11.39 -14.90
C PHE A 252 19.68 10.23 -15.16
N GLU A 253 20.07 9.54 -14.09
CA GLU A 253 20.91 8.33 -14.14
C GLU A 253 20.06 7.11 -13.79
N ILE A 254 19.96 6.16 -14.72
CA ILE A 254 19.09 5.01 -14.60
C ILE A 254 19.94 3.76 -14.36
N LYS A 255 19.58 2.97 -13.35
CA LYS A 255 20.27 1.72 -13.00
C LYS A 255 19.28 0.58 -12.85
N ASP A 256 19.59 -0.53 -13.50
CA ASP A 256 18.94 -1.80 -13.26
C ASP A 256 19.63 -2.52 -12.08
N PRO A 257 18.94 -2.83 -10.97
CA PRO A 257 19.49 -3.63 -9.88
C PRO A 257 20.00 -5.02 -10.30
N LYS A 258 19.48 -5.57 -11.40
CA LYS A 258 19.87 -6.88 -11.95
C LYS A 258 20.96 -6.79 -13.02
N SER A 259 21.39 -5.57 -13.37
CA SER A 259 22.39 -5.31 -14.41
C SER A 259 22.08 -5.99 -15.76
N SER A 260 20.81 -6.23 -16.08
CA SER A 260 20.38 -6.87 -17.32
C SER A 260 20.21 -5.85 -18.45
N TYR A 261 19.97 -4.58 -18.10
CA TYR A 261 19.78 -3.47 -19.04
C TYR A 261 20.71 -2.31 -18.75
N LEU A 262 21.29 -1.74 -19.81
CA LEU A 262 22.10 -0.53 -19.74
C LEU A 262 21.29 0.68 -20.22
N PHE A 263 21.47 1.84 -19.59
CA PHE A 263 20.77 3.07 -19.95
C PHE A 263 21.75 4.22 -20.09
N ASP A 264 21.41 5.15 -20.98
CA ASP A 264 22.13 6.42 -21.07
C ASP A 264 21.70 7.37 -19.96
N THR A 265 22.67 8.14 -19.48
CA THR A 265 22.40 9.26 -18.59
C THR A 265 22.06 10.48 -19.44
N MET A 266 20.97 11.17 -19.13
CA MET A 266 20.54 12.35 -19.89
C MET A 266 20.18 13.53 -18.98
N LYS A 267 20.40 14.74 -19.49
CA LYS A 267 20.00 15.98 -18.84
C LYS A 267 18.61 16.39 -19.32
N ILE A 268 17.74 16.74 -18.40
CA ILE A 268 16.36 17.11 -18.67
C ILE A 268 16.05 18.39 -17.90
N ALA A 269 15.53 19.39 -18.65
CA ALA A 269 14.98 20.61 -18.11
C ALA A 269 13.64 20.32 -17.40
N ILE A 270 13.58 20.52 -16.09
CA ILE A 270 12.35 20.42 -15.30
C ILE A 270 11.80 21.83 -15.08
N LYS A 271 10.53 22.06 -15.43
CA LYS A 271 9.82 23.34 -15.24
C LYS A 271 8.75 23.20 -14.15
N ASP A 272 8.14 24.31 -13.76
CA ASP A 272 7.05 24.31 -12.76
C ASP A 272 5.80 23.53 -13.24
N ILE A 273 5.61 23.43 -14.55
CA ILE A 273 4.53 22.65 -15.18
C ILE A 273 5.14 21.73 -16.24
N ASN A 274 5.16 20.42 -15.95
CA ASN A 274 5.66 19.41 -16.88
C ASN A 274 4.48 18.61 -17.45
N THR A 275 4.07 18.92 -18.68
CA THR A 275 2.94 18.24 -19.35
C THR A 275 3.35 17.03 -20.18
N LYS A 276 4.63 16.88 -20.50
CA LYS A 276 5.14 15.76 -21.31
C LYS A 276 5.67 14.64 -20.42
N SER A 277 5.25 13.41 -20.72
CA SER A 277 5.84 12.21 -20.14
C SER A 277 7.26 12.03 -20.67
N ILE A 278 8.19 11.69 -19.77
CA ILE A 278 9.57 11.39 -20.12
C ILE A 278 9.66 9.90 -20.47
N GLU A 279 10.30 9.55 -21.58
CA GLU A 279 10.50 8.15 -21.97
C GLU A 279 11.98 7.80 -22.05
N PHE A 280 12.36 6.66 -21.49
CA PHE A 280 13.71 6.12 -21.52
C PHE A 280 13.71 4.72 -22.13
N TYR A 281 14.75 4.44 -22.92
CA TYR A 281 14.95 3.16 -23.57
C TYR A 281 16.28 2.56 -23.15
N SER A 282 16.30 1.26 -22.87
CA SER A 282 17.55 0.55 -22.63
C SER A 282 18.35 0.39 -23.93
N LYS A 283 19.66 0.37 -23.81
CA LYS A 283 20.57 -0.17 -24.82
C LYS A 283 20.61 -1.69 -24.68
N GLU A 284 20.38 -2.40 -25.78
CA GLU A 284 20.53 -3.85 -25.82
C GLU A 284 22.01 -4.19 -25.58
N LEU A 285 22.30 -5.11 -24.66
CA LEU A 285 23.60 -5.77 -24.60
C LEU A 285 23.62 -6.81 -25.73
N LEU A 286 24.59 -6.69 -26.63
CA LEU A 286 24.94 -7.72 -27.61
C LEU A 286 25.42 -8.99 -26.89
#